data_AF-A0A7K1VP62-F1
#
_entry.id   AF-A0A7K1VP62-F1
#
_cell.length_a   1.000
_cell.length_b   1.000
_cell.length_c   1.000
_cell.angle_alpha   90.00
_cell.angle_beta   90.00
_cell.angle_gamma   90.00
#
_symmetry.space_group_name_H-M   'P 1'
#
loop_
_entity.id
_entity.type
_entity.pdbx_description
1 polymer ?
#
loop_
_entity_poly.entity_id
_entity_poly.type
_entity_poly.pdbx_seq_one_letter_code
_entity_poly.pdbx_strand_id
1 'polypeptide(L)'
;MVAEELDVPALYVFRWRGTDVRVLWRDDTATVPAHDVLRALQQDTATYATDAAVSASATREQLAHCIAWDLAQIRLVAGALDTDRAHALIDWVGQQARTVAHLESARAIPAGSNLIAGPWSPAASLPAHTPDPWFSVAQAAQILNRDTGIETSQKHLFQWMHHSGWLDRPGTQWEPVRELLVLGYLTVVTRRVPGKAELYPQIGITPLGLQKLHQRLGGTDPLDLTRQHVTLTEEGTDDHH
;
A
#
# COMPACT_ATOMS: atom_id res chain seq x y z
N MET A 1 -34.46 -17.78 -19.96
CA MET A 1 -33.92 -17.50 -18.61
C MET A 1 -32.48 -17.09 -18.81
N VAL A 2 -32.22 -15.79 -18.77
CA VAL A 2 -30.85 -15.26 -18.83
C VAL A 2 -30.27 -15.58 -17.45
N ALA A 3 -29.16 -16.31 -17.41
CA ALA A 3 -28.42 -16.50 -16.17
C ALA A 3 -27.98 -15.09 -15.73
N GLU A 4 -28.59 -14.60 -14.65
CA GLU A 4 -28.14 -13.41 -13.95
C GLU A 4 -26.69 -13.70 -13.56
N GLU A 5 -25.75 -13.04 -14.23
CA GLU A 5 -24.33 -13.15 -13.94
C GLU A 5 -24.17 -12.63 -12.52
N LEU A 6 -24.09 -13.56 -11.56
CA LEU A 6 -23.97 -13.25 -10.14
C LEU A 6 -22.73 -12.36 -9.99
N ASP A 7 -22.97 -11.10 -9.65
CA ASP A 7 -21.91 -10.15 -9.33
C ASP A 7 -21.27 -10.55 -8.00
N VAL A 8 -20.35 -11.51 -8.06
CA VAL A 8 -19.69 -12.08 -6.89
C VAL A 8 -18.67 -11.08 -6.37
N PRO A 9 -18.82 -10.58 -5.12
CA PRO A 9 -17.91 -9.57 -4.59
C PRO A 9 -16.51 -10.14 -4.40
N ALA A 10 -15.49 -9.31 -4.62
CA ALA A 10 -14.14 -9.68 -4.22
C ALA A 10 -14.05 -9.68 -2.68
N LEU A 11 -13.44 -10.73 -2.13
CA LEU A 11 -13.38 -10.97 -0.70
C LEU A 11 -11.94 -10.82 -0.19
N TYR A 12 -11.79 -9.96 0.82
CA TYR A 12 -10.54 -9.73 1.53
C TYR A 12 -10.75 -10.01 3.01
N VAL A 13 -9.80 -10.70 3.65
CA VAL A 13 -9.88 -11.05 5.08
C VAL A 13 -8.73 -10.38 5.81
N PHE A 14 -9.05 -9.57 6.81
CA PHE A 14 -8.08 -8.88 7.65
C PHE A 14 -8.29 -9.25 9.11
N ARG A 15 -7.25 -9.14 9.93
CA ARG A 15 -7.32 -9.47 11.35
C ARG A 15 -7.18 -8.22 12.20
N TRP A 16 -8.17 -7.93 13.03
CA TRP A 16 -8.20 -6.78 13.93
C TRP A 16 -8.39 -7.23 15.38
N ARG A 17 -7.38 -6.99 16.22
CA ARG A 17 -7.38 -7.32 17.66
C ARG A 17 -7.87 -8.76 17.96
N GLY A 18 -7.45 -9.72 17.12
CA GLY A 18 -7.80 -11.14 17.23
C GLY A 18 -9.11 -11.55 16.56
N THR A 19 -9.87 -10.60 16.03
CA THR A 19 -11.12 -10.84 15.28
C THR A 19 -10.84 -10.74 13.79
N ASP A 20 -11.26 -11.74 13.02
CA ASP A 20 -11.21 -11.65 11.56
C ASP A 20 -12.39 -10.79 11.06
N VAL A 21 -12.09 -9.83 10.19
CA VAL A 21 -13.06 -8.92 9.58
C VAL A 21 -12.92 -9.02 8.08
N ARG A 22 -14.02 -9.34 7.41
CA ARG A 22 -14.06 -9.44 5.95
C ARG A 22 -14.44 -8.12 5.31
N VAL A 23 -13.71 -7.72 4.29
CA VAL A 23 -14.04 -6.59 3.43
C VAL A 23 -14.47 -7.14 2.08
N LEU A 24 -15.69 -6.81 1.68
CA LEU A 24 -16.30 -7.15 0.41
C LEU A 24 -16.15 -5.95 -0.52
N TRP A 25 -15.72 -6.19 -1.74
CA TRP A 25 -15.64 -5.17 -2.78
C TRP A 25 -16.63 -5.48 -3.89
N ARG A 26 -17.51 -4.52 -4.17
CA ARG A 26 -18.54 -4.58 -5.20
C ARG A 26 -18.80 -3.17 -5.71
N ASP A 27 -18.98 -2.99 -7.02
CA ASP A 27 -19.36 -1.71 -7.63
C ASP A 27 -18.53 -0.51 -7.12
N ASP A 28 -17.19 -0.67 -7.12
CA ASP A 28 -16.23 0.34 -6.65
C ASP A 28 -16.39 0.75 -5.16
N THR A 29 -17.11 -0.06 -4.38
CA THR A 29 -17.46 0.22 -2.99
C THR A 29 -16.98 -0.91 -2.07
N ALA A 30 -16.27 -0.53 -1.01
CA ALA A 30 -15.89 -1.44 0.06
C ALA A 30 -17.00 -1.50 1.13
N THR A 31 -17.48 -2.70 1.42
CA THR A 31 -18.44 -2.97 2.49
C THR A 31 -17.92 -4.04 3.44
N VAL A 32 -18.43 -4.06 4.67
CA VAL A 32 -18.03 -5.02 5.71
C VAL A 32 -19.29 -5.68 6.26
N PRO A 33 -19.37 -7.02 6.39
CA PRO A 33 -20.52 -7.68 6.99
C PRO A 33 -20.82 -7.12 8.39
N ALA A 34 -22.08 -6.78 8.65
CA ALA A 34 -22.53 -6.20 9.92
C ALA A 34 -22.16 -7.10 11.11
N HIS A 35 -22.26 -8.42 10.93
CA HIS A 35 -21.84 -9.41 11.91
C HIS A 35 -20.35 -9.26 12.31
N ASP A 36 -19.45 -9.04 11.34
CA ASP A 36 -18.02 -8.91 11.61
C ASP A 36 -17.71 -7.60 12.36
N VAL A 37 -18.42 -6.52 12.02
CA VAL A 37 -18.31 -5.22 12.71
C VAL A 37 -18.77 -5.34 14.16
N LEU A 38 -19.94 -5.93 14.41
CA LEU A 38 -20.48 -6.11 15.77
C LEU A 38 -19.61 -7.04 16.60
N ARG A 39 -19.13 -8.15 16.02
CA ARG A 39 -18.18 -9.05 16.68
C ARG A 39 -16.88 -8.33 17.03
N ALA A 40 -16.34 -7.51 16.13
CA ALA A 40 -15.17 -6.69 16.42
C ALA A 40 -15.46 -5.72 17.57
N LEU A 41 -16.62 -5.06 17.60
CA LEU A 41 -17.03 -4.16 18.68
C LEU A 41 -17.44 -4.87 19.99
N GLN A 42 -17.41 -6.21 20.03
CA GLN A 42 -17.88 -7.03 21.16
C GLN A 42 -19.35 -6.72 21.51
N GLN A 43 -20.16 -6.42 20.51
CA GLN A 43 -21.60 -6.22 20.64
C GLN A 43 -22.35 -7.53 20.36
N ASP A 44 -23.63 -7.56 20.77
CA ASP A 44 -24.50 -8.68 20.46
C ASP A 44 -24.70 -8.83 18.95
N THR A 45 -24.52 -10.04 18.45
CA THR A 45 -24.66 -10.41 17.04
C THR A 45 -25.93 -11.23 16.76
N ALA A 46 -26.78 -11.47 17.76
CA ALA A 46 -27.97 -12.31 17.64
C ALA A 46 -28.90 -11.88 16.49
N THR A 47 -29.00 -10.58 16.23
CA THR A 47 -29.77 -10.01 15.11
C THR A 47 -29.30 -10.51 13.73
N TYR A 48 -28.05 -10.95 13.62
CA TYR A 48 -27.43 -11.44 12.38
C TYR A 48 -27.06 -12.93 12.46
N ALA A 49 -27.60 -13.68 13.42
CA ALA A 49 -27.22 -15.07 13.66
C ALA A 49 -27.55 -16.03 12.48
N THR A 50 -28.47 -15.63 11.60
CA THR A 50 -28.82 -16.39 10.39
C THR A 50 -28.08 -15.92 9.15
N ASP A 51 -27.22 -14.91 9.27
CA ASP A 51 -26.47 -14.36 8.16
C ASP A 51 -25.35 -15.32 7.74
N ALA A 52 -25.09 -15.43 6.43
CA ALA A 52 -23.93 -16.14 5.88
C ALA A 52 -22.61 -15.71 6.53
N ALA A 53 -22.49 -14.44 6.93
CA ALA A 53 -21.33 -13.92 7.64
C ALA A 53 -21.10 -14.56 9.02
N VAL A 54 -22.03 -15.34 9.57
CA VAL A 54 -21.75 -16.09 10.81
C VAL A 54 -20.75 -17.21 10.57
N SER A 55 -20.76 -17.81 9.37
CA SER A 55 -19.84 -18.88 9.03
C SER A 55 -18.48 -18.32 8.60
N ALA A 56 -17.41 -18.85 9.21
CA ALA A 56 -16.04 -18.58 8.78
C ALA A 56 -15.71 -19.20 7.40
N SER A 57 -16.46 -20.22 6.98
CA SER A 57 -16.29 -20.89 5.69
C SER A 57 -17.27 -20.41 4.61
N ALA A 58 -18.00 -19.31 4.87
CA ALA A 58 -18.94 -18.75 3.92
C ALA A 58 -18.27 -18.44 2.57
N THR A 59 -18.90 -18.87 1.48
CA THR A 59 -18.42 -18.59 0.13
C THR A 59 -18.66 -17.12 -0.24
N ARG A 60 -17.97 -16.62 -1.26
CA ARG A 60 -18.18 -15.24 -1.75
C ARG A 60 -19.62 -15.00 -2.22
N GLU A 61 -20.24 -16.01 -2.80
CA GLU A 61 -21.64 -16.00 -3.23
C GLU A 61 -22.60 -15.96 -2.04
N GLN A 62 -22.30 -16.66 -0.94
CA GLN A 62 -23.11 -16.55 0.27
C GLN A 62 -22.97 -15.18 0.94
N LEU A 63 -21.76 -14.61 0.93
CA LEU A 63 -21.49 -13.27 1.45
C LEU A 63 -22.09 -12.15 0.58
N ALA A 64 -22.36 -12.40 -0.70
CA ALA A 64 -23.07 -11.48 -1.59
C ALA A 64 -24.48 -11.11 -1.08
N HIS A 65 -25.07 -11.97 -0.25
CA HIS A 65 -26.42 -11.84 0.31
C HIS A 65 -26.43 -11.48 1.80
N CYS A 66 -25.26 -11.26 2.42
CA CYS A 66 -25.18 -10.82 3.81
C CYS A 66 -25.61 -9.35 3.95
N ILE A 67 -26.01 -8.98 5.17
CA ILE A 67 -26.13 -7.57 5.51
C ILE A 67 -24.72 -7.01 5.70
N ALA A 68 -24.28 -6.18 4.76
CA ALA A 68 -23.00 -5.49 4.81
C ALA A 68 -23.21 -3.98 4.92
N TRP A 69 -22.28 -3.32 5.60
CA TRP A 69 -22.27 -1.88 5.81
C TRP A 69 -21.12 -1.22 5.07
N ASP A 70 -21.39 -0.09 4.45
CA ASP A 70 -20.35 0.81 3.97
C ASP A 70 -19.68 1.58 5.11
N LEU A 71 -18.62 2.33 4.79
CA LEU A 71 -17.87 3.09 5.80
C LEU A 71 -18.71 4.18 6.49
N ALA A 72 -19.70 4.77 5.82
CA ALA A 72 -20.57 5.78 6.41
C ALA A 72 -21.53 5.18 7.44
N GLN A 73 -22.13 4.02 7.11
CA GLN A 73 -22.97 3.25 8.00
C GLN A 73 -22.19 2.73 9.21
N ILE A 74 -20.95 2.25 9.00
CA ILE A 74 -20.08 1.81 10.10
C ILE A 74 -19.75 2.99 11.03
N ARG A 75 -19.42 4.16 10.48
CA ARG A 75 -19.18 5.37 11.28
C ARG A 75 -20.40 5.77 12.11
N LEU A 76 -21.59 5.67 11.53
CA LEU A 76 -22.83 5.99 12.22
C LEU A 76 -23.08 5.02 13.39
N VAL A 77 -23.03 3.72 13.13
CA VAL A 77 -23.37 2.68 14.11
C VAL A 77 -22.29 2.54 15.19
N ALA A 78 -21.01 2.46 14.79
CA ALA A 78 -19.91 2.34 15.73
C ALA A 78 -19.68 3.66 16.48
N GLY A 79 -19.82 4.81 15.80
CA GLY A 79 -19.66 6.13 16.43
C GLY A 79 -20.70 6.42 17.51
N ALA A 80 -21.91 5.86 17.38
CA ALA A 80 -22.94 5.96 18.42
C ALA A 80 -22.54 5.28 19.76
N LEU A 81 -21.57 4.36 19.75
CA LEU A 81 -21.05 3.75 20.97
C LEU A 81 -20.07 4.65 21.72
N ASP A 82 -19.46 5.62 21.03
CA ASP A 82 -18.51 6.60 21.57
C ASP A 82 -17.42 5.98 22.48
N THR A 83 -16.84 4.85 22.03
CA THR A 83 -15.76 4.16 22.75
C THR A 83 -14.45 4.22 21.96
N ASP A 84 -13.31 4.18 22.67
CA ASP A 84 -11.98 4.06 22.04
C ASP A 84 -11.88 2.87 21.08
N ARG A 85 -12.56 1.77 21.43
CA ARG A 85 -12.62 0.57 20.58
C ARG A 85 -13.36 0.85 19.28
N ALA A 86 -14.46 1.60 19.33
CA ALA A 86 -15.24 1.96 18.15
C ALA A 86 -14.49 2.94 17.25
N HIS A 87 -13.88 3.98 17.81
CA HIS A 87 -13.04 4.91 17.05
C HIS A 87 -11.87 4.19 16.37
N ALA A 88 -11.15 3.34 17.11
CA ALA A 88 -10.06 2.55 16.54
C ALA A 88 -10.52 1.56 15.46
N LEU A 89 -11.73 1.02 15.55
CA LEU A 89 -12.30 0.16 14.51
C LEU A 89 -12.64 0.98 13.26
N ILE A 90 -13.28 2.14 13.41
CA ILE A 90 -13.64 3.03 12.30
C ILE A 90 -12.41 3.43 11.49
N ASP A 91 -11.35 3.88 12.17
CA ASP A 91 -10.11 4.29 11.51
C ASP A 91 -9.46 3.11 10.77
N TRP A 92 -9.42 1.95 11.43
CA TRP A 92 -8.85 0.74 10.86
C TRP A 92 -9.64 0.22 9.66
N VAL A 93 -10.98 0.16 9.73
CA VAL A 93 -11.84 -0.24 8.60
C VAL A 93 -11.68 0.76 7.46
N GLY A 94 -11.62 2.06 7.76
CA GLY A 94 -11.34 3.09 6.75
C GLY A 94 -10.01 2.87 6.04
N GLN A 95 -8.97 2.44 6.77
CA GLN A 95 -7.69 2.06 6.18
C GLN A 95 -7.81 0.82 5.29
N GLN A 96 -8.50 -0.23 5.74
CA GLN A 96 -8.68 -1.45 4.93
C GLN A 96 -9.50 -1.20 3.67
N ALA A 97 -10.55 -0.36 3.75
CA ALA A 97 -11.33 0.03 2.58
C ALA A 97 -10.46 0.73 1.53
N ARG A 98 -9.57 1.65 1.93
CA ARG A 98 -8.59 2.28 1.02
C ARG A 98 -7.62 1.26 0.43
N THR A 99 -7.15 0.31 1.23
CA THR A 99 -6.27 -0.78 0.76
C THR A 99 -6.97 -1.61 -0.31
N VAL A 100 -8.22 -2.03 -0.07
CA VAL A 100 -8.99 -2.83 -1.02
C VAL A 100 -9.28 -2.04 -2.30
N ALA A 101 -9.69 -0.77 -2.18
CA ALA A 101 -9.91 0.10 -3.34
C ALA A 101 -8.65 0.23 -4.21
N HIS A 102 -7.49 0.32 -3.57
CA HIS A 102 -6.22 0.37 -4.27
C HIS A 102 -5.86 -0.94 -4.98
N LEU A 103 -6.12 -2.08 -4.35
CA LEU A 103 -5.90 -3.41 -4.95
C LEU A 103 -6.79 -3.59 -6.17
N GLU A 104 -8.05 -3.19 -6.08
CA GLU A 104 -9.03 -3.34 -7.15
C GLU A 104 -8.81 -2.31 -8.27
N SER A 105 -8.41 -1.07 -7.94
CA SER A 105 -7.94 -0.09 -8.92
C SER A 105 -6.71 -0.58 -9.69
N ALA A 106 -5.81 -1.32 -9.03
CA ALA A 106 -4.64 -1.92 -9.70
C ALA A 106 -5.02 -3.11 -10.59
N ARG A 107 -6.09 -3.86 -10.25
CA ARG A 107 -6.62 -4.97 -11.05
C ARG A 107 -7.42 -4.49 -12.27
N ALA A 108 -8.11 -3.37 -12.14
CA ALA A 108 -8.90 -2.76 -13.21
C ALA A 108 -8.05 -2.18 -14.35
N ILE A 109 -6.72 -2.03 -14.15
CA ILE A 109 -5.78 -1.79 -15.24
C ILE A 109 -5.67 -3.11 -16.01
N PRO A 110 -6.25 -3.24 -17.22
CA PRO A 110 -6.14 -4.48 -17.95
C PRO A 110 -4.66 -4.75 -18.24
N ALA A 111 -4.28 -6.02 -18.21
CA ALA A 111 -2.95 -6.53 -18.57
C ALA A 111 -2.55 -6.27 -20.05
N GLY A 112 -3.16 -5.27 -20.70
CA GLY A 112 -2.96 -4.87 -22.08
C GLY A 112 -3.55 -3.51 -22.47
N SER A 113 -3.81 -2.55 -21.55
CA SER A 113 -4.06 -1.16 -21.97
C SER A 113 -2.76 -0.37 -22.08
N ASN A 114 -2.33 -0.25 -23.33
CA ASN A 114 -1.17 0.47 -23.78
C ASN A 114 -1.23 1.97 -23.43
N LEU A 115 -0.34 2.39 -22.54
CA LEU A 115 0.43 3.63 -22.73
C LEU A 115 1.92 3.32 -22.67
N ILE A 116 2.37 2.39 -23.53
CA ILE A 116 3.71 2.46 -24.10
C ILE A 116 3.58 2.05 -25.58
N ALA A 117 3.30 3.03 -26.45
CA ALA A 117 3.62 2.93 -27.88
C ALA A 117 5.13 3.17 -28.06
N GLY A 118 5.91 2.28 -27.48
CA GLY A 118 7.37 2.25 -27.49
C GLY A 118 7.78 0.83 -27.10
N PRO A 119 8.77 0.23 -27.76
CA PRO A 119 9.06 -1.18 -27.56
C PRO A 119 9.45 -1.42 -26.10
N TRP A 120 8.67 -2.24 -25.40
CA TRP A 120 9.19 -3.03 -24.28
C TRP A 120 10.35 -3.86 -24.83
N SER A 121 11.57 -3.35 -24.61
CA SER A 121 12.79 -4.12 -24.84
C SER A 121 13.15 -4.80 -23.53
N PRO A 122 13.07 -6.14 -23.42
CA PRO A 122 13.74 -6.89 -22.36
C PRO A 122 15.29 -6.77 -22.43
N ALA A 123 15.81 -5.94 -23.34
CA ALA A 123 17.21 -5.59 -23.54
C ALA A 123 17.54 -4.11 -23.23
N ALA A 124 16.66 -3.36 -22.54
CA ALA A 124 17.14 -2.19 -21.80
C ALA A 124 17.91 -2.72 -20.58
N SER A 125 19.14 -3.15 -20.84
CA SER A 125 20.06 -3.72 -19.88
C SER A 125 20.00 -2.94 -18.58
N LEU A 126 19.50 -3.58 -17.50
CA LEU A 126 19.92 -3.20 -16.16
C LEU A 126 21.46 -3.16 -16.23
N PRO A 127 22.11 -2.01 -15.98
CA PRO A 127 23.55 -1.90 -16.10
C PRO A 127 24.19 -3.01 -15.25
N ALA A 128 25.19 -3.68 -15.84
CA ALA A 128 25.81 -4.91 -15.34
C ALA A 128 26.50 -4.79 -13.96
N HIS A 129 26.35 -3.66 -13.26
CA HIS A 129 26.66 -3.49 -11.86
C HIS A 129 25.47 -2.79 -11.17
N THR A 130 24.52 -3.57 -10.64
CA THR A 130 23.52 -3.03 -9.70
C THR A 130 23.92 -3.46 -8.29
N PRO A 131 24.76 -2.68 -7.56
CA PRO A 131 25.00 -2.94 -6.15
C PRO A 131 23.67 -2.66 -5.41
N ASP A 132 23.06 -3.65 -4.78
CA ASP A 132 21.74 -3.59 -4.14
C ASP A 132 20.49 -3.49 -5.06
N PRO A 133 19.49 -4.38 -4.92
CA PRO A 133 18.26 -4.40 -5.73
C PRO A 133 17.21 -3.34 -5.33
N TRP A 134 17.63 -2.27 -4.65
CA TRP A 134 16.74 -1.26 -4.05
C TRP A 134 17.43 0.12 -3.95
N PHE A 135 16.64 1.16 -3.73
CA PHE A 135 17.05 2.55 -3.53
C PHE A 135 16.64 3.01 -2.14
N SER A 136 17.49 3.76 -1.45
CA SER A 136 17.04 4.47 -0.25
C SER A 136 15.96 5.50 -0.59
N VAL A 137 15.13 5.89 0.37
CA VAL A 137 14.11 6.94 0.15
C VAL A 137 14.72 8.27 -0.34
N ALA A 138 15.94 8.59 0.10
CA ALA A 138 16.66 9.78 -0.40
C ALA A 138 17.00 9.66 -1.90
N GLN A 139 17.56 8.52 -2.32
CA GLN A 139 17.88 8.26 -3.72
C GLN A 139 16.63 8.21 -4.58
N ALA A 140 15.55 7.58 -4.08
CA ALA A 140 14.28 7.53 -4.75
C ALA A 140 13.71 8.94 -4.98
N ALA A 141 13.73 9.81 -3.96
CA ALA A 141 13.29 11.19 -4.10
C ALA A 141 14.13 11.96 -5.13
N GLN A 142 15.45 11.78 -5.14
CA GLN A 142 16.33 12.40 -6.14
C GLN A 142 16.01 11.92 -7.57
N ILE A 143 15.75 10.63 -7.76
CA ILE A 143 15.37 10.08 -9.06
C ILE A 143 14.03 10.64 -9.51
N LEU A 144 13.03 10.63 -8.62
CA LEU A 144 11.68 11.13 -8.91
C LEU A 144 11.69 12.63 -9.25
N ASN A 145 12.48 13.43 -8.55
CA ASN A 145 12.61 14.87 -8.76
C ASN A 145 13.37 15.25 -10.05
N ARG A 146 13.83 14.29 -10.85
CA ARG A 146 14.34 14.55 -12.21
C ARG A 146 13.22 14.79 -13.20
N ASP A 147 12.05 14.25 -12.92
CA ASP A 147 10.84 14.50 -13.69
C ASP A 147 10.33 15.90 -13.40
N THR A 148 10.13 16.70 -14.44
CA THR A 148 9.72 18.10 -14.30
C THR A 148 8.32 18.27 -13.72
N GLY A 149 7.48 17.24 -13.80
CA GLY A 149 6.16 17.17 -13.19
C GLY A 149 6.16 16.76 -11.71
N ILE A 150 7.30 16.33 -11.16
CA ILE A 150 7.40 15.87 -9.77
C ILE A 150 8.38 16.72 -8.99
N GLU A 151 7.87 17.52 -8.06
CA GLU A 151 8.67 18.22 -7.06
C GLU A 151 8.62 17.45 -5.73
N THR A 152 9.70 16.75 -5.38
CA THR A 152 9.74 15.93 -4.17
C THR A 152 11.12 15.93 -3.51
N SER A 153 11.12 15.94 -2.18
CA SER A 153 12.30 15.76 -1.34
C SER A 153 12.18 14.47 -0.55
N GLN A 154 13.27 13.98 0.04
CA GLN A 154 13.20 12.80 0.92
C GLN A 154 12.11 12.94 2.00
N LYS A 155 12.00 14.13 2.62
CA LYS A 155 10.99 14.41 3.65
C LYS A 155 9.57 14.38 3.08
N HIS A 156 9.35 15.03 1.93
CA HIS A 156 8.04 15.03 1.27
C HIS A 156 7.65 13.62 0.81
N LEU A 157 8.60 12.83 0.31
CA LEU A 157 8.36 11.46 -0.11
C LEU A 157 7.94 10.58 1.08
N PHE A 158 8.62 10.69 2.24
CA PHE A 158 8.17 9.99 3.45
C PHE A 158 6.75 10.39 3.87
N GLN A 159 6.44 11.68 3.86
CA GLN A 159 5.11 12.19 4.23
C GLN A 159 4.03 11.72 3.25
N TRP A 160 4.32 11.74 1.95
CA TRP A 160 3.42 11.28 0.91
C TRP A 160 3.19 9.78 1.02
N MET A 161 4.27 8.99 1.20
CA MET A 161 4.19 7.55 1.36
C MET A 161 3.37 7.17 2.60
N HIS A 162 3.51 7.91 3.70
CA HIS A 162 2.66 7.73 4.88
C HIS A 162 1.19 8.04 4.61
N HIS A 163 0.88 9.23 4.08
CA HIS A 163 -0.51 9.61 3.77
C HIS A 163 -1.17 8.68 2.75
N SER A 164 -0.39 8.13 1.82
CA SER A 164 -0.85 7.23 0.77
C SER A 164 -0.91 5.77 1.21
N GLY A 165 -0.64 5.46 2.48
CA GLY A 165 -0.72 4.11 3.04
C GLY A 165 0.41 3.17 2.60
N TRP A 166 1.56 3.70 2.21
CA TRP A 166 2.75 2.90 1.89
C TRP A 166 3.59 2.63 3.14
N LEU A 167 3.63 3.59 4.05
CA LEU A 167 4.33 3.51 5.33
C LEU A 167 3.37 3.75 6.47
N ASP A 168 3.65 3.10 7.59
CA ASP A 168 3.06 3.36 8.88
C ASP A 168 4.10 4.01 9.81
N ARG A 169 3.62 4.63 10.89
CA ARG A 169 4.52 5.26 11.88
C ARG A 169 4.11 4.98 13.32
N PRO A 170 4.24 3.72 13.80
CA PRO A 170 4.00 3.42 15.20
C PRO A 170 5.07 4.13 16.07
N GLY A 171 4.65 5.17 16.79
CA GLY A 171 5.55 5.99 17.60
C GLY A 171 6.49 6.85 16.76
N THR A 172 7.80 6.61 16.84
CA THR A 172 8.81 7.45 16.18
C THR A 172 9.43 6.82 14.94
N GLN A 173 9.19 5.53 14.68
CA GLN A 173 9.83 4.77 13.62
C GLN A 173 8.92 4.62 12.40
N TRP A 174 9.52 4.66 11.21
CA TRP A 174 8.81 4.38 9.96
C TRP A 174 8.84 2.89 9.68
N GLU A 175 7.68 2.32 9.40
CA GLU A 175 7.54 0.91 9.05
C GLU A 175 6.85 0.78 7.69
N PRO A 176 7.34 -0.07 6.78
CA PRO A 176 6.62 -0.31 5.53
C PRO A 176 5.36 -1.14 5.81
N VAL A 177 4.28 -0.77 5.13
CA VAL A 177 3.06 -1.57 5.12
C VAL A 177 3.38 -2.94 4.51
N ARG A 178 3.00 -4.01 5.22
CA ARG A 178 3.43 -5.39 4.95
C ARG A 178 3.11 -5.82 3.52
N GLU A 179 1.99 -5.35 2.99
CA GLU A 179 1.50 -5.64 1.65
C GLU A 179 2.43 -5.10 0.57
N LEU A 180 3.07 -3.94 0.80
CA LEU A 180 4.02 -3.36 -0.15
C LEU A 180 5.38 -4.07 -0.15
N LEU A 181 5.71 -4.77 0.94
CA LEU A 181 6.83 -5.72 0.96
C LEU A 181 6.50 -6.96 0.13
N VAL A 182 5.29 -7.52 0.29
CA VAL A 182 4.85 -8.71 -0.45
C VAL A 182 4.72 -8.44 -1.95
N LEU A 183 4.22 -7.26 -2.33
CA LEU A 183 4.15 -6.82 -3.73
C LEU A 183 5.53 -6.47 -4.33
N GLY A 184 6.59 -6.48 -3.51
CA GLY A 184 7.94 -6.18 -3.95
C GLY A 184 8.16 -4.71 -4.31
N TYR A 185 7.35 -3.78 -3.78
CA TYR A 185 7.54 -2.34 -3.98
C TYR A 185 8.51 -1.75 -2.96
N LEU A 186 8.45 -2.25 -1.73
CA LEU A 186 9.32 -1.85 -0.64
C LEU A 186 10.15 -3.05 -0.15
N THR A 187 11.24 -2.74 0.55
CA THR A 187 12.05 -3.71 1.29
C THR A 187 12.54 -3.09 2.60
N VAL A 188 12.88 -3.92 3.58
CA VAL A 188 13.54 -3.49 4.81
C VAL A 188 14.96 -4.01 4.80
N VAL A 189 15.92 -3.11 4.99
CA VAL A 189 17.33 -3.45 5.08
C VAL A 189 17.90 -2.97 6.39
N THR A 190 18.57 -3.84 7.11
CA THR A 190 19.25 -3.47 8.36
C THR A 190 20.58 -2.80 8.03
N ARG A 191 20.77 -1.57 8.50
CA ARG A 191 22.06 -0.86 8.37
C ARG A 191 22.70 -0.62 9.72
N ARG A 192 24.03 -0.73 9.74
CA ARG A 192 24.85 -0.36 10.89
C ARG A 192 25.10 1.15 10.85
N VAL A 193 24.68 1.86 11.89
CA VAL A 193 24.96 3.28 12.04
C VAL A 193 26.31 3.41 12.78
N PRO A 194 27.29 4.16 12.25
CA PRO A 194 28.57 4.40 12.94
C PRO A 194 28.32 4.94 14.35
N GLY A 195 28.93 4.34 15.37
CA GLY A 195 28.76 4.74 16.77
C GLY A 195 27.53 4.17 17.50
N LYS A 196 26.70 3.35 16.84
CA LYS A 196 25.64 2.57 17.52
C LYS A 196 25.92 1.06 17.42
N ALA A 197 25.70 0.36 18.53
CA ALA A 197 25.84 -1.09 18.59
C ALA A 197 24.71 -1.83 17.85
N GLU A 198 23.53 -1.20 17.77
CA GLU A 198 22.30 -1.79 17.25
C GLU A 198 22.11 -1.49 15.75
N LEU A 199 21.64 -2.51 15.00
CA LEU A 199 21.29 -2.39 13.59
C LEU A 199 19.95 -1.67 13.45
N TYR A 200 19.87 -0.69 12.56
CA TYR A 200 18.65 0.09 12.35
C TYR A 200 17.92 -0.38 11.09
N PRO A 201 16.60 -0.66 11.15
CA PRO A 201 15.81 -0.99 9.97
C PRO A 201 15.65 0.24 9.08
N GLN A 202 16.09 0.14 7.83
CA GLN A 202 15.96 1.18 6.81
C GLN A 202 15.03 0.72 5.70
N ILE A 203 14.16 1.63 5.27
CA ILE A 203 13.22 1.41 4.18
C ILE A 203 13.95 1.58 2.84
N GLY A 204 13.88 0.55 2.01
CA GLY A 204 14.30 0.56 0.62
C GLY A 204 13.09 0.53 -0.32
N ILE A 205 13.23 1.19 -1.47
CA ILE A 205 12.25 1.22 -2.57
C ILE A 205 12.86 0.44 -3.72
N THR A 206 12.17 -0.59 -4.21
CA THR A 206 12.66 -1.38 -5.35
C THR A 206 12.48 -0.60 -6.67
N PRO A 207 13.11 -1.03 -7.78
CA PRO A 207 12.82 -0.45 -9.09
C PRO A 207 11.32 -0.46 -9.44
N LEU A 208 10.61 -1.54 -9.09
CA LEU A 208 9.18 -1.67 -9.29
C LEU A 208 8.38 -0.69 -8.43
N GLY A 209 8.77 -0.53 -7.16
CA GLY A 209 8.18 0.47 -6.27
C GLY A 209 8.40 1.89 -6.78
N LEU A 210 9.58 2.18 -7.34
CA LEU A 210 9.92 3.51 -7.84
C LEU A 210 9.10 3.89 -9.08
N GLN A 211 8.91 2.95 -10.02
CA GLN A 211 8.00 3.13 -11.15
C GLN A 211 6.57 3.43 -10.67
N LYS A 212 6.11 2.71 -9.64
CA LYS A 212 4.76 2.92 -9.12
C LYS A 212 4.61 4.26 -8.38
N LEU A 213 5.65 4.73 -7.70
CA LEU A 213 5.69 6.07 -7.09
C LEU A 213 5.68 7.16 -8.16
N HIS A 214 6.51 7.03 -9.20
CA HIS A 214 6.57 7.96 -10.33
C HIS A 214 5.19 8.14 -10.98
N GLN A 215 4.52 7.03 -11.29
CA GLN A 215 3.15 7.05 -11.83
C GLN A 215 2.17 7.79 -10.90
N ARG A 216 2.23 7.55 -9.59
CA ARG A 216 1.29 8.12 -8.63
C ARG A 216 1.53 9.58 -8.27
N LEU A 217 2.77 10.03 -8.41
CA LEU A 217 3.15 11.43 -8.24
C LEU A 217 2.87 12.25 -9.50
N GLY A 218 2.38 11.63 -10.57
CA GLY A 218 2.02 12.31 -11.81
C GLY A 218 3.19 12.50 -12.78
N GLY A 219 4.21 11.65 -12.70
CA GLY A 219 5.36 11.73 -13.58
C GLY A 219 5.00 11.62 -15.05
N THR A 220 5.62 12.48 -15.86
CA THR A 220 5.37 12.59 -17.31
C THR A 220 6.60 12.28 -18.15
N ASP A 221 7.79 12.38 -17.57
CA ASP A 221 9.06 12.14 -18.23
C ASP A 221 9.49 10.65 -18.07
N PRO A 222 10.35 10.12 -18.97
CA PRO A 222 10.91 8.78 -18.79
C PRO A 222 11.68 8.65 -17.48
N LEU A 223 11.33 7.64 -16.67
CA LEU A 223 11.98 7.41 -15.38
C LEU A 223 13.41 6.88 -15.56
N ASP A 224 14.40 7.70 -15.22
CA ASP A 224 15.81 7.33 -15.23
C ASP A 224 16.26 6.79 -13.85
N LEU A 225 16.50 5.48 -13.78
CA LEU A 225 16.94 4.78 -12.57
C LEU A 225 18.44 4.93 -12.26
N THR A 226 19.19 5.67 -13.08
CA THR A 226 20.64 5.78 -12.95
C THR A 226 21.02 6.39 -11.59
N ARG A 227 21.84 5.66 -10.83
CA ARG A 227 22.44 6.19 -9.60
C ARG A 227 23.57 7.12 -9.98
N GLN A 228 23.45 8.38 -9.58
CA GLN A 228 24.59 9.28 -9.63
C GLN A 228 25.53 8.90 -8.48
N HIS A 229 26.63 8.24 -8.83
CA HIS A 229 27.80 8.26 -7.97
C HIS A 229 28.39 9.66 -8.07
N VAL A 230 28.35 10.42 -6.98
CA VAL A 230 29.24 11.57 -6.85
C VAL A 230 30.63 11.00 -6.74
N THR A 231 31.32 10.89 -7.88
CA THR A 231 32.77 10.80 -7.88
C THR A 231 33.24 12.13 -7.33
N LEU A 232 33.68 12.15 -6.07
CA LEU A 232 34.56 13.19 -5.59
C LEU A 232 35.80 13.11 -6.49
N THR A 233 35.82 13.89 -7.56
CA THR A 233 37.05 14.23 -8.25
C THR A 233 37.86 15.02 -7.24
N GLU A 234 38.78 14.34 -6.58
CA GLU A 234 39.97 14.95 -6.02
C GLU A 234 40.76 15.54 -7.20
N GLU A 235 40.35 16.72 -7.68
CA GLU A 235 41.11 17.55 -8.60
C GLU A 235 41.46 18.87 -7.90
N GLY A 236 42.76 19.12 -7.77
CA GLY A 236 43.39 20.32 -7.21
C GLY A 236 44.15 20.00 -5.91
N THR A 237 45.49 20.02 -5.84
CA THR A 237 46.43 20.84 -6.61
C THR A 237 47.84 20.24 -6.53
N ASP A 238 48.51 20.40 -7.67
CA ASP A 238 49.88 20.09 -8.04
C ASP A 238 50.98 20.73 -7.16
N ASP A 239 52.17 20.14 -7.29
CA ASP A 239 53.52 20.71 -7.13
C ASP A 239 53.94 21.40 -5.81
N HIS A 240 55.02 20.88 -5.21
CA HIS A 240 56.32 21.59 -5.27
C HIS A 240 57.50 20.64 -5.07
N HIS A 241 58.47 20.87 -5.95
CA HIS A 241 59.84 20.37 -6.08
C HIS A 241 60.64 20.28 -4.76
#